data_AF-A0A484AXJ7-F1
#
_entry.id   AF-A0A484AXJ7-F1
#
_cell.length_a   1.000
_cell.length_b   1.000
_cell.length_c   1.000
_cell.angle_alpha   90.00
_cell.angle_beta   90.00
_cell.angle_gamma   90.00
#
_symmetry.space_group_name_H-M   'P 1'
#
loop_
_entity.id
_entity.type
_entity.pdbx_description
1 polymer ?
#
loop_
_entity_poly.entity_id
_entity_poly.type
_entity_poly.pdbx_seq_one_letter_code
_entity_poly.pdbx_strand_id
1 'polypeptide(L)'
;MHGSCLIAKLLTLPRSTALVSSRLLQGSCYNGTSVCRMASPAEIAKKTTNISSEIIAQLGKPPKMRENPAIKKVDSDEFHSIFTPELEALVAMFKKYDYELRIAGGAVRDILMNIKPKDIDFATTATPEQMKEMFGKEEVRLINAKGEKHGTITPRIHNKENFEVTTLRIDVRTDGRHADVVFTTDWQLDANRRDLTINSMFLGFDGTVYDYFYGYEDLEQRRVVFVGDADVRIKEDYLRILRYFRFYGRIAERPDCHDKATLAAIKANSEGLARISGERIWAELQKIVVGNFNRELILEMNNCELLQQCGLPIHPHLEEFERLCVDLKRFHEPHYPILYLIGLLHSSEQAMKLHERLKLSAYERDLALFITQQRERVIHKIKITMIESNMNFPFQVNSEYVCLRDYQKLCLQPYAKRDYVEQLLKYANKLELYEQLKEWQMPSLPVNGHTLKPYGLAGKQVGVVLNELRLLWADSDFTLSAEQLLEKMPAILEQLPSPNKKQRTE
;
A
#
# COMPACT_ATOMS: atom_id res chain seq x y z
N MET A 1 -32.26 -45.33 2.45
CA MET A 1 -33.47 -45.74 1.71
C MET A 1 -33.96 -44.54 0.90
N HIS A 2 -34.15 -44.74 -0.42
CA HIS A 2 -34.76 -43.92 -1.49
C HIS A 2 -34.69 -42.37 -1.38
N GLY A 3 -34.17 -41.58 -2.33
CA GLY A 3 -34.01 -41.73 -3.78
C GLY A 3 -34.89 -40.70 -4.52
N SER A 4 -34.33 -40.03 -5.56
CA SER A 4 -34.94 -39.16 -6.61
C SER A 4 -34.58 -37.66 -6.48
N CYS A 5 -33.67 -37.03 -7.26
CA CYS A 5 -33.53 -36.84 -8.73
C CYS A 5 -34.54 -35.84 -9.32
N LEU A 6 -34.10 -34.62 -9.71
CA LEU A 6 -33.97 -34.15 -11.10
C LEU A 6 -33.78 -32.62 -11.20
N ILE A 7 -32.80 -32.23 -12.01
CA ILE A 7 -32.58 -30.90 -12.57
C ILE A 7 -33.15 -30.89 -14.00
N ALA A 8 -33.97 -29.89 -14.32
CA ALA A 8 -34.31 -29.38 -15.67
C ALA A 8 -35.13 -28.08 -15.45
N LYS A 9 -35.01 -26.97 -16.15
CA LYS A 9 -34.89 -26.75 -17.60
C LYS A 9 -34.54 -25.27 -17.86
N LEU A 10 -33.71 -25.01 -18.88
CA LEU A 10 -33.60 -23.72 -19.56
C LEU A 10 -34.95 -23.28 -20.14
N LEU A 11 -35.23 -21.97 -20.13
CA LEU A 11 -36.08 -21.32 -21.13
C LEU A 11 -35.48 -19.98 -21.56
N THR A 12 -35.54 -19.79 -22.87
CA THR A 12 -34.96 -18.78 -23.76
C THR A 12 -35.92 -17.63 -24.05
N LEU A 13 -35.40 -16.38 -24.08
CA LEU A 13 -35.78 -15.20 -24.92
C LEU A 13 -37.24 -14.64 -24.82
N PRO A 14 -37.59 -13.40 -25.27
CA PRO A 14 -36.91 -12.54 -26.29
C PRO A 14 -36.82 -11.01 -26.01
N ARG A 15 -36.18 -10.31 -26.97
CA ARG A 15 -36.14 -8.84 -27.18
C ARG A 15 -37.39 -8.34 -27.94
N SER A 16 -37.92 -7.15 -27.59
CA SER A 16 -38.58 -6.17 -28.48
C SER A 16 -38.98 -4.91 -27.67
N THR A 17 -38.37 -3.73 -27.87
CA THR A 17 -38.89 -2.55 -28.63
C THR A 17 -40.32 -2.11 -28.31
N ALA A 18 -40.51 -0.87 -27.79
CA ALA A 18 -41.46 0.14 -28.30
C ALA A 18 -41.74 1.31 -27.32
N LEU A 19 -41.58 2.54 -27.84
CA LEU A 19 -42.37 3.79 -27.66
C LEU A 19 -42.63 4.35 -26.24
N VAL A 20 -42.09 5.54 -25.89
CA VAL A 20 -42.55 6.92 -26.23
C VAL A 20 -43.94 7.27 -25.66
N SER A 21 -43.95 8.21 -24.70
CA SER A 21 -45.05 9.16 -24.50
C SER A 21 -44.48 10.49 -24.00
N SER A 22 -44.60 11.51 -24.85
CA SER A 22 -44.35 12.93 -24.64
C SER A 22 -45.60 13.64 -24.11
N ARG A 23 -45.40 14.81 -23.48
CA ARG A 23 -46.30 16.00 -23.30
C ARG A 23 -45.92 16.67 -21.96
N LEU A 24 -45.76 17.99 -21.78
CA LEU A 24 -46.00 19.22 -22.54
C LEU A 24 -44.84 20.17 -22.17
N LEU A 25 -44.34 21.06 -23.03
CA LEU A 25 -44.91 22.38 -23.27
C LEU A 25 -44.36 22.96 -24.60
N GLN A 26 -45.29 23.34 -25.48
CA GLN A 26 -45.04 24.13 -26.69
C GLN A 26 -44.88 25.61 -26.33
N GLY A 27 -44.06 26.34 -27.08
CA GLY A 27 -44.07 27.80 -27.03
C GLY A 27 -43.03 28.50 -27.92
N SER A 28 -43.30 28.52 -29.23
CA SER A 28 -42.88 29.54 -30.22
C SER A 28 -41.40 29.66 -30.64
N CYS A 29 -41.15 29.33 -31.90
CA CYS A 29 -40.03 29.82 -32.70
C CYS A 29 -40.31 31.25 -33.18
N TYR A 30 -39.32 32.14 -33.13
CA TYR A 30 -39.16 33.22 -34.09
C TYR A 30 -37.68 33.41 -34.45
N ASN A 31 -37.44 33.54 -35.76
CA ASN A 31 -36.15 33.74 -36.42
C ASN A 31 -35.41 34.98 -35.92
N GLY A 32 -34.10 34.86 -35.76
CA GLY A 32 -33.20 36.00 -35.59
C GLY A 32 -31.76 35.54 -35.39
N THR A 33 -30.95 35.66 -36.45
CA THR A 33 -29.49 35.58 -36.39
C THR A 33 -28.94 36.39 -35.21
N SER A 34 -28.37 35.73 -34.21
CA SER A 34 -27.52 36.37 -33.21
C SER A 34 -26.30 35.49 -32.97
N VAL A 35 -25.16 36.06 -33.29
CA VAL A 35 -23.82 35.56 -33.03
C VAL A 35 -23.72 35.15 -31.56
N CYS A 36 -23.44 33.88 -31.27
CA CYS A 36 -23.01 33.46 -29.93
C CYS A 36 -21.67 34.16 -29.64
N ARG A 37 -21.72 35.29 -28.94
CA ARG A 37 -20.55 35.88 -28.31
C ARG A 37 -19.96 34.85 -27.35
N MET A 38 -18.75 34.40 -27.65
CA MET A 38 -17.90 33.77 -26.65
C MET A 38 -17.78 34.75 -25.48
N ALA A 39 -18.01 34.27 -24.27
CA ALA A 39 -17.76 35.04 -23.05
C ALA A 39 -16.33 35.58 -23.11
N SER A 40 -16.17 36.88 -22.85
CA SER A 40 -14.85 37.51 -22.94
C SER A 40 -13.94 36.97 -21.83
N PRO A 41 -12.60 36.96 -22.02
CA PRO A 41 -11.65 36.55 -20.98
C PRO A 41 -11.85 37.26 -19.62
N ALA A 42 -12.46 38.44 -19.63
CA ALA A 42 -12.77 39.22 -18.42
C ALA A 42 -13.94 38.65 -17.58
N GLU A 43 -14.82 37.82 -18.16
CA GLU A 43 -15.93 37.18 -17.41
C GLU A 43 -15.47 35.88 -16.71
N ILE A 44 -14.44 35.23 -17.24
CA ILE A 44 -13.79 34.06 -16.60
C ILE A 44 -12.88 34.53 -15.45
N ALA A 45 -12.23 35.69 -15.60
CA ALA A 45 -11.37 36.28 -14.56
C ALA A 45 -12.13 36.77 -13.30
N LYS A 46 -13.46 36.94 -13.35
CA LYS A 46 -14.27 37.42 -12.22
C LYS A 46 -14.70 36.34 -11.23
N LYS A 47 -14.40 35.06 -11.48
CA LYS A 47 -14.70 33.97 -10.52
C LYS A 47 -13.60 33.74 -9.46
N THR A 48 -12.50 34.48 -9.52
CA THR A 48 -11.27 34.13 -8.75
C THR A 48 -10.99 35.01 -7.52
N THR A 49 -11.87 35.94 -7.12
CA THR A 49 -11.56 36.86 -6.00
C THR A 49 -12.77 37.19 -5.13
N ASN A 50 -13.34 36.17 -4.48
CA ASN A 50 -14.06 36.32 -3.21
C ASN A 50 -14.24 34.94 -2.58
N ILE A 51 -13.20 34.43 -1.90
CA ILE A 51 -13.35 33.33 -0.96
C ILE A 51 -14.25 33.87 0.16
N SER A 52 -15.47 33.33 0.31
CA SER A 52 -16.40 33.82 1.32
C SER A 52 -15.81 33.63 2.72
N SER A 53 -16.10 34.57 3.63
CA SER A 53 -15.72 34.47 5.05
C SER A 53 -16.18 33.17 5.71
N GLU A 54 -17.22 32.53 5.18
CA GLU A 54 -17.70 31.20 5.58
C GLU A 54 -16.75 30.05 5.23
N ILE A 55 -16.03 30.11 4.10
CA ILE A 55 -15.02 29.09 3.73
C ILE A 55 -13.81 29.21 4.66
N ILE A 56 -13.42 30.43 5.03
CA ILE A 56 -12.33 30.67 5.99
C ILE A 56 -12.75 30.23 7.40
N ALA A 57 -14.02 30.42 7.77
CA ALA A 57 -14.55 30.01 9.07
C ALA A 57 -14.58 28.47 9.26
N GLN A 58 -14.62 27.68 8.18
CA GLN A 58 -14.52 26.22 8.24
C GLN A 58 -13.12 25.71 8.60
N LEU A 59 -12.08 26.54 8.53
CA LEU A 59 -10.69 26.13 8.79
C LEU A 59 -10.35 25.95 10.29
N GLY A 60 -11.32 26.17 11.18
CA GLY A 60 -11.16 26.07 12.64
C GLY A 60 -10.40 27.27 13.21
N LYS A 61 -9.85 27.12 14.42
CA LYS A 61 -8.96 28.16 14.99
C LYS A 61 -7.75 28.27 14.07
N PRO A 62 -7.42 29.48 13.56
CA PRO A 62 -6.31 29.62 12.62
C PRO A 62 -5.03 29.15 13.31
N PRO A 63 -4.20 28.33 12.64
CA PRO A 63 -2.92 27.90 13.20
C PRO A 63 -2.04 29.11 13.53
N LYS A 64 -1.05 28.88 14.39
CA LYS A 64 0.01 29.87 14.60
C LYS A 64 0.74 30.07 13.26
N MET A 65 0.78 31.31 12.79
CA MET A 65 1.34 31.68 11.50
C MET A 65 2.54 32.61 11.66
N ARG A 66 3.50 32.50 10.75
CA ARG A 66 4.57 33.50 10.61
C ARG A 66 4.06 34.74 9.88
N GLU A 67 4.60 35.90 10.27
CA GLU A 67 4.44 37.14 9.51
C GLU A 67 5.29 37.13 8.23
N ASN A 68 6.55 36.68 8.31
CA ASN A 68 7.41 36.47 7.16
C ASN A 68 7.66 34.97 6.94
N PRO A 69 7.16 34.38 5.83
CA PRO A 69 7.33 32.97 5.56
C PRO A 69 8.70 32.62 4.97
N ALA A 70 9.45 33.57 4.41
CA ALA A 70 10.77 33.30 3.84
C ALA A 70 11.81 33.22 4.96
N ILE A 71 12.25 32.01 5.31
CA ILE A 71 13.03 31.77 6.54
C ILE A 71 14.53 31.57 6.32
N LYS A 72 14.96 31.00 5.19
CA LYS A 72 16.38 30.77 4.86
C LYS A 72 16.57 30.50 3.38
N LYS A 73 17.83 30.56 2.93
CA LYS A 73 18.26 30.00 1.64
C LYS A 73 19.02 28.70 1.84
N VAL A 74 18.67 27.67 1.08
CA VAL A 74 19.35 26.38 1.05
C VAL A 74 20.34 26.36 -0.11
N ASP A 75 21.54 25.88 0.18
CA ASP A 75 22.64 25.71 -0.77
C ASP A 75 23.38 24.42 -0.39
N SER A 76 22.74 23.28 -0.65
CA SER A 76 23.23 21.94 -0.27
C SER A 76 23.39 21.06 -1.52
N ASP A 77 24.24 20.03 -1.42
CA ASP A 77 24.43 19.07 -2.50
C ASP A 77 23.12 18.36 -2.87
N GLU A 78 22.28 18.05 -1.88
CA GLU A 78 20.96 17.44 -2.12
C GLU A 78 20.05 18.37 -2.91
N PHE A 79 20.05 19.67 -2.59
CA PHE A 79 19.32 20.67 -3.36
C PHE A 79 19.86 20.80 -4.79
N HIS A 80 21.18 20.91 -4.97
CA HIS A 80 21.78 20.97 -6.31
C HIS A 80 21.54 19.71 -7.13
N SER A 81 21.46 18.55 -6.48
CA SER A 81 21.28 17.25 -7.15
C SER A 81 19.95 17.07 -7.87
N ILE A 82 18.96 17.95 -7.62
CA ILE A 82 17.65 17.90 -8.27
C ILE A 82 17.64 18.64 -9.62
N PHE A 83 18.60 19.53 -9.87
CA PHE A 83 18.63 20.37 -11.08
C PHE A 83 19.12 19.55 -12.28
N THR A 84 18.18 18.87 -12.92
CA THR A 84 18.38 18.24 -14.23
C THR A 84 18.12 19.26 -15.34
N PRO A 85 18.69 19.07 -16.55
CA PRO A 85 18.36 19.91 -17.70
C PRO A 85 16.85 19.94 -18.00
N GLU A 86 16.15 18.85 -17.70
CA GLU A 86 14.70 18.75 -17.83
C GLU A 86 13.96 19.61 -16.78
N LEU A 87 14.43 19.64 -15.53
CA LEU A 87 13.86 20.50 -14.49
C LEU A 87 14.14 21.98 -14.79
N GLU A 88 15.35 22.32 -15.23
CA GLU A 88 15.69 23.69 -15.61
C GLU A 88 14.81 24.20 -16.76
N ALA A 89 14.55 23.34 -17.76
CA ALA A 89 13.62 23.66 -18.84
C ALA A 89 12.20 23.88 -18.31
N LEU A 90 11.71 23.04 -17.39
CA LEU A 90 10.41 23.23 -16.74
C LEU A 90 10.34 24.60 -16.05
N VAL A 91 11.33 24.93 -15.22
CA VAL A 91 11.40 26.22 -14.51
C VAL A 91 11.42 27.40 -15.49
N ALA A 92 12.20 27.29 -16.57
CA ALA A 92 12.27 28.32 -17.60
C ALA A 92 10.92 28.55 -18.29
N MET A 93 10.15 27.48 -18.55
CA MET A 93 8.79 27.60 -19.08
C MET A 93 7.86 28.36 -18.11
N PHE A 94 7.78 27.96 -16.84
CA PHE A 94 6.93 28.67 -15.87
C PHE A 94 7.31 30.14 -15.74
N LYS A 95 8.61 30.46 -15.75
CA LYS A 95 9.11 31.84 -15.75
C LYS A 95 8.73 32.62 -17.02
N LYS A 96 8.81 32.00 -18.20
CA LYS A 96 8.42 32.61 -19.49
C LYS A 96 6.95 33.02 -19.53
N TYR A 97 6.08 32.25 -18.87
CA TYR A 97 4.64 32.47 -18.84
C TYR A 97 4.14 33.20 -17.59
N ASP A 98 5.06 33.70 -16.75
CA ASP A 98 4.77 34.48 -15.54
C ASP A 98 3.90 33.73 -14.50
N TYR A 99 4.18 32.43 -14.33
CA TYR A 99 3.59 31.60 -13.29
C TYR A 99 4.64 31.22 -12.24
N GLU A 100 4.27 31.30 -10.96
CA GLU A 100 5.17 30.86 -9.90
C GLU A 100 5.21 29.33 -9.84
N LEU A 101 6.39 28.77 -9.65
CA LEU A 101 6.62 27.34 -9.46
C LEU A 101 7.55 27.16 -8.26
N ARG A 102 7.19 26.28 -7.33
CA ARG A 102 8.02 25.93 -6.18
C ARG A 102 7.98 24.43 -5.94
N ILE A 103 9.04 23.90 -5.36
CA ILE A 103 9.07 22.54 -4.82
C ILE A 103 8.19 22.53 -3.57
N ALA A 104 7.43 21.46 -3.34
CA ALA A 104 6.45 21.39 -2.26
C ALA A 104 6.61 20.14 -1.38
N GLY A 105 6.25 20.28 -0.11
CA GLY A 105 5.98 19.15 0.78
C GLY A 105 7.17 18.25 1.07
N GLY A 106 7.02 16.95 0.77
CA GLY A 106 7.97 15.93 1.22
C GLY A 106 9.40 16.10 0.71
N ALA A 107 9.55 16.63 -0.51
CA ALA A 107 10.86 16.91 -1.08
C ALA A 107 11.60 18.03 -0.34
N VAL A 108 10.86 19.07 0.10
CA VAL A 108 11.42 20.18 0.89
C VAL A 108 11.94 19.65 2.23
N ARG A 109 11.14 18.82 2.91
CA ARG A 109 11.55 18.18 4.16
C ARG A 109 12.82 17.34 4.00
N ASP A 110 12.88 16.52 2.95
CA ASP A 110 14.04 15.65 2.73
C ASP A 110 15.31 16.47 2.44
N ILE A 111 15.23 17.50 1.58
CA ILE A 111 16.34 18.41 1.31
C ILE A 111 16.83 19.10 2.59
N LEU A 112 15.91 19.60 3.43
CA LEU A 112 16.26 20.23 4.71
C LEU A 112 16.87 19.25 5.72
N MET A 113 16.68 17.96 5.54
CA MET A 113 17.31 16.89 6.31
C MET A 113 18.63 16.39 5.68
N ASN A 114 19.12 17.02 4.61
CA ASN A 114 20.25 16.55 3.80
C ASN A 114 20.02 15.12 3.28
N ILE A 115 18.79 14.85 2.82
CA ILE A 115 18.42 13.60 2.15
C ILE A 115 17.98 13.92 0.73
N LYS A 116 18.57 13.22 -0.25
CA LYS A 116 18.14 13.36 -1.64
C LYS A 116 16.66 12.93 -1.80
N PRO A 117 15.77 13.81 -2.27
CA PRO A 117 14.38 13.44 -2.49
C PRO A 117 14.27 12.44 -3.64
N LYS A 118 13.38 11.44 -3.50
CA LYS A 118 13.12 10.44 -4.55
C LYS A 118 12.05 10.92 -5.53
N ASP A 119 10.98 11.46 -4.99
CA ASP A 119 9.85 12.02 -5.74
C ASP A 119 9.74 13.50 -5.38
N ILE A 120 9.63 14.36 -6.39
CA ILE A 120 9.57 15.81 -6.21
C ILE A 120 8.20 16.29 -6.69
N ASP A 121 7.41 16.77 -5.74
CA ASP A 121 6.13 17.42 -6.01
C ASP A 121 6.37 18.91 -6.24
N PHE A 122 5.73 19.46 -7.28
CA PHE A 122 5.74 20.89 -7.55
C PHE A 122 4.37 21.49 -7.31
N ALA A 123 4.37 22.72 -6.80
CA ALA A 123 3.18 23.53 -6.66
C ALA A 123 3.29 24.80 -7.51
N THR A 124 2.17 25.26 -8.05
CA THR A 124 2.13 26.44 -8.93
C THR A 124 0.86 27.26 -8.79
N THR A 125 0.95 28.56 -9.08
CA THR A 125 -0.19 29.45 -9.22
C THR A 125 -0.96 29.24 -10.54
N ALA A 126 -0.39 28.54 -11.51
CA ALA A 126 -1.05 28.22 -12.77
C ALA A 126 -2.18 27.18 -12.58
N THR A 127 -3.36 27.46 -13.12
CA THR A 127 -4.48 26.50 -13.18
C THR A 127 -4.18 25.33 -14.13
N PRO A 128 -4.88 24.19 -14.01
CA PRO A 128 -4.69 23.06 -14.92
C PRO A 128 -4.90 23.42 -16.39
N GLU A 129 -5.88 24.28 -16.68
CA GLU A 129 -6.17 24.78 -18.03
C GLU A 129 -5.02 25.64 -18.56
N GLN A 130 -4.49 26.55 -17.73
CA GLN A 130 -3.33 27.38 -18.09
C GLN A 130 -2.07 26.54 -18.32
N MET A 131 -1.82 25.53 -17.46
CA MET A 131 -0.70 24.60 -17.64
C MET A 131 -0.84 23.82 -18.95
N LYS A 132 -2.04 23.34 -19.30
CA LYS A 132 -2.28 22.65 -20.57
C LYS A 132 -2.04 23.55 -21.77
N GLU A 133 -2.51 24.79 -21.73
CA GLU A 133 -2.27 25.75 -22.81
C GLU A 133 -0.77 26.04 -22.96
N MET A 134 -0.08 26.29 -21.84
CA MET A 134 1.36 26.53 -21.81
C MET A 134 2.14 25.34 -22.38
N PHE A 135 1.91 24.13 -21.87
CA PHE A 135 2.61 22.93 -22.36
C PHE A 135 2.24 22.60 -23.81
N GLY A 136 1.01 22.88 -24.24
CA GLY A 136 0.61 22.74 -25.64
C GLY A 136 1.38 23.69 -26.57
N LYS A 137 1.59 24.95 -26.16
CA LYS A 137 2.38 25.94 -26.90
C LYS A 137 3.87 25.60 -26.96
N GLU A 138 4.40 24.98 -25.92
CA GLU A 138 5.79 24.50 -25.86
C GLU A 138 5.96 23.07 -26.42
N GLU A 139 4.92 22.50 -27.04
CA GLU A 139 4.92 21.14 -27.61
C GLU A 139 5.32 20.02 -26.63
N VAL A 140 5.04 20.23 -25.33
CA VAL A 140 5.33 19.29 -24.25
C VAL A 140 4.21 18.28 -24.09
N ARG A 141 4.56 16.99 -24.12
CA ARG A 141 3.61 15.89 -23.92
C ARG A 141 3.17 15.79 -22.47
N LEU A 142 1.86 15.59 -22.24
CA LEU A 142 1.28 15.27 -20.94
C LEU A 142 1.01 13.75 -20.82
N ILE A 143 1.31 13.15 -19.67
CA ILE A 143 1.23 11.69 -19.47
C ILE A 143 -0.09 11.26 -18.82
N ASN A 144 -0.61 12.04 -17.87
CA ASN A 144 -1.72 11.62 -17.01
C ASN A 144 -2.84 12.67 -16.95
N ALA A 145 -4.00 12.33 -17.52
CA ALA A 145 -5.23 13.14 -17.41
C ALA A 145 -6.06 12.84 -16.15
N LYS A 146 -5.74 11.76 -15.41
CA LYS A 146 -6.53 11.35 -14.23
C LYS A 146 -6.34 12.27 -13.01
N GLY A 147 -5.15 12.86 -12.86
CA GLY A 147 -4.83 13.79 -11.76
C GLY A 147 -5.43 15.18 -11.92
N GLU A 148 -5.91 15.52 -13.11
CA GLU A 148 -6.42 16.84 -13.47
C GLU A 148 -7.59 17.29 -12.59
N LYS A 149 -8.48 16.37 -12.23
CA LYS A 149 -9.62 16.65 -11.35
C LYS A 149 -9.21 17.18 -9.98
N HIS A 150 -7.98 16.91 -9.57
CA HIS A 150 -7.41 17.37 -8.31
C HIS A 150 -6.37 18.49 -8.52
N GLY A 151 -6.25 19.03 -9.73
CA GLY A 151 -5.34 20.11 -10.05
C GLY A 151 -3.92 19.69 -10.45
N THR A 152 -3.66 18.40 -10.64
CA THR A 152 -2.31 17.89 -10.97
C THR A 152 -2.18 17.61 -12.47
N ILE A 153 -1.15 18.17 -13.09
CA ILE A 153 -0.74 17.92 -14.47
C ILE A 153 0.66 17.32 -14.47
N THR A 154 0.88 16.29 -15.29
CA THR A 154 2.18 15.60 -15.40
C THR A 154 2.81 15.83 -16.78
N PRO A 155 3.57 16.92 -16.98
CA PRO A 155 4.38 17.10 -18.19
C PRO A 155 5.55 16.12 -18.24
N ARG A 156 5.88 15.66 -19.46
CA ARG A 156 7.09 14.90 -19.74
C ARG A 156 8.06 15.74 -20.55
N ILE A 157 9.09 16.26 -19.89
CA ILE A 157 10.06 17.17 -20.51
C ILE A 157 11.11 16.37 -21.28
N HIS A 158 11.43 16.85 -22.48
CA HIS A 158 12.35 16.21 -23.43
C HIS A 158 12.06 14.72 -23.68
N ASN A 159 10.80 14.29 -23.53
CA ASN A 159 10.39 12.88 -23.59
C ASN A 159 11.17 11.95 -22.65
N LYS A 160 11.79 12.48 -21.59
CA LYS A 160 12.69 11.74 -20.69
C LYS A 160 12.20 11.72 -19.25
N GLU A 161 11.90 12.87 -18.67
CA GLU A 161 11.56 12.99 -17.25
C GLU A 161 10.12 13.47 -17.06
N ASN A 162 9.43 12.94 -16.04
CA ASN A 162 8.06 13.32 -15.70
C ASN A 162 8.08 14.18 -14.43
N PHE A 163 7.30 15.25 -14.39
CA PHE A 163 7.15 16.07 -13.19
C PHE A 163 5.70 16.14 -12.77
N GLU A 164 5.40 16.04 -11.47
CA GLU A 164 4.03 16.23 -10.97
C GLU A 164 3.86 17.67 -10.51
N VAL A 165 3.10 18.46 -11.29
CA VAL A 165 2.84 19.87 -11.00
C VAL A 165 1.39 20.06 -10.61
N THR A 166 1.15 20.57 -9.41
CA THR A 166 -0.19 20.73 -8.84
C THR A 166 -0.51 22.20 -8.60
N THR A 167 -1.66 22.65 -9.09
CA THR A 167 -2.17 23.99 -8.80
C THR A 167 -2.46 24.13 -7.30
N LEU A 168 -2.07 25.27 -6.72
CA LEU A 168 -2.43 25.63 -5.35
C LEU A 168 -3.95 25.57 -5.15
N ARG A 169 -4.39 24.98 -4.05
CA ARG A 169 -5.83 24.76 -3.83
C ARG A 169 -6.23 24.84 -2.37
N ILE A 170 -7.53 24.98 -2.16
CA ILE A 170 -8.22 24.91 -0.88
C ILE A 170 -9.23 23.78 -0.99
N ASP A 171 -9.27 22.92 0.02
CA ASP A 171 -10.24 21.83 0.09
C ASP A 171 -11.49 22.36 0.85
N VAL A 172 -12.65 22.46 0.17
CA VAL A 172 -13.89 23.07 0.74
C VAL A 172 -14.77 22.02 1.44
N ARG A 173 -14.82 20.82 0.87
CA ARG A 173 -15.47 19.65 1.49
C ARG A 173 -14.59 18.46 1.20
N THR A 174 -14.18 17.75 2.24
CA THR A 174 -13.33 16.58 2.09
C THR A 174 -13.86 15.45 2.96
N ASP A 175 -13.91 14.24 2.39
CA ASP A 175 -14.04 12.99 3.15
C ASP A 175 -12.69 12.24 3.23
N GLY A 176 -11.61 12.93 2.86
CA GLY A 176 -10.24 12.42 2.77
C GLY A 176 -9.91 11.72 1.46
N ARG A 177 -10.89 11.33 0.63
CA ARG A 177 -10.67 10.75 -0.70
C ARG A 177 -11.16 11.65 -1.82
N HIS A 178 -12.32 12.25 -1.64
CA HIS A 178 -12.90 13.21 -2.55
C HIS A 178 -12.92 14.56 -1.84
N ALA A 179 -12.20 15.51 -2.43
CA ALA A 179 -12.25 16.89 -2.03
C ALA A 179 -12.87 17.72 -3.16
N ASP A 180 -13.85 18.54 -2.84
CA ASP A 180 -14.23 19.67 -3.68
C ASP A 180 -13.14 20.73 -3.52
N VAL A 181 -12.38 20.96 -4.58
CA VAL A 181 -11.20 21.84 -4.57
C VAL A 181 -11.52 23.18 -5.22
N VAL A 182 -11.01 24.26 -4.62
CA VAL A 182 -11.00 25.60 -5.21
C VAL A 182 -9.55 25.99 -5.42
N PHE A 183 -9.19 26.32 -6.66
CA PHE A 183 -7.84 26.79 -6.97
C PHE A 183 -7.62 28.20 -6.41
N THR A 184 -6.41 28.45 -5.93
CA THR A 184 -5.99 29.73 -5.36
C THR A 184 -4.61 30.09 -5.91
N THR A 185 -4.19 31.33 -5.72
CA THR A 185 -2.80 31.76 -5.94
C THR A 185 -2.09 32.04 -4.61
N ASP A 186 -2.78 31.83 -3.49
CA ASP A 186 -2.24 32.05 -2.15
C ASP A 186 -1.57 30.78 -1.61
N TRP A 187 -0.25 30.84 -1.51
CA TRP A 187 0.61 29.80 -0.97
C TRP A 187 0.31 29.45 0.49
N GLN A 188 -0.10 30.43 1.31
CA GLN A 188 -0.42 30.20 2.71
C GLN A 188 -1.68 29.35 2.85
N LEU A 189 -2.68 29.58 1.99
CA LEU A 189 -3.91 28.78 1.97
C LEU A 189 -3.65 27.34 1.52
N ASP A 190 -2.77 27.13 0.51
CA ASP A 190 -2.37 25.77 0.12
C ASP A 190 -1.55 25.07 1.22
N ALA A 191 -0.67 25.79 1.91
CA ALA A 191 0.06 25.23 3.04
C ALA A 191 -0.89 24.81 4.17
N ASN A 192 -1.95 25.59 4.42
CA ASN A 192 -2.87 25.36 5.54
C ASN A 192 -3.71 24.08 5.39
N ARG A 193 -4.02 23.66 4.15
CA ARG A 193 -4.77 22.41 3.90
C ARG A 193 -3.91 21.14 4.03
N ARG A 194 -2.59 21.28 4.18
CA ARG A 194 -1.68 20.14 4.30
C ARG A 194 -1.78 19.56 5.71
N ASP A 195 -1.37 18.31 5.83
CA ASP A 195 -1.55 17.56 7.06
C ASP A 195 -0.58 18.01 8.17
N LEU A 196 0.72 17.98 7.88
CA LEU A 196 1.78 18.18 8.86
C LEU A 196 2.63 19.39 8.54
N THR A 197 3.09 20.11 9.57
CA THR A 197 3.92 21.33 9.46
C THR A 197 5.19 21.07 8.64
N ILE A 198 5.87 19.96 8.92
CA ILE A 198 7.06 19.50 8.17
C ILE A 198 6.80 19.24 6.68
N ASN A 199 5.53 19.04 6.28
CA ASN A 199 5.12 18.79 4.90
C ASN A 199 4.36 19.97 4.28
N SER A 200 4.26 21.10 4.99
CA SER A 200 3.55 22.30 4.53
C SER A 200 4.47 23.39 3.99
N MET A 201 5.78 23.12 3.90
CA MET A 201 6.77 24.07 3.39
C MET A 201 6.90 24.00 1.86
N PHE A 202 7.40 25.11 1.29
CA PHE A 202 7.79 25.21 -0.11
C PHE A 202 9.25 25.66 -0.25
N LEU A 203 9.86 25.33 -1.38
CA LEU A 203 11.23 25.73 -1.69
C LEU A 203 11.29 26.33 -3.09
N GLY A 204 11.74 27.58 -3.18
CA GLY A 204 12.03 28.25 -4.43
C GLY A 204 13.32 27.72 -5.07
N PHE A 205 13.41 27.82 -6.39
CA PHE A 205 14.61 27.40 -7.14
C PHE A 205 15.82 28.32 -6.91
N ASP A 206 15.64 29.44 -6.22
CA ASP A 206 16.71 30.33 -5.74
C ASP A 206 17.22 29.94 -4.34
N GLY A 207 16.78 28.79 -3.83
CA GLY A 207 17.10 28.24 -2.51
C GLY A 207 16.18 28.74 -1.40
N THR A 208 15.27 29.69 -1.64
CA THR A 208 14.45 30.29 -0.57
C THR A 208 13.40 29.30 -0.04
N VAL A 209 13.44 29.01 1.26
CA VAL A 209 12.44 28.18 1.96
C VAL A 209 11.31 29.07 2.46
N TYR A 210 10.09 28.71 2.08
CA TYR A 210 8.85 29.33 2.53
C TYR A 210 8.15 28.41 3.54
N ASP A 211 8.07 28.85 4.79
CA ASP A 211 7.43 28.15 5.89
C ASP A 211 6.44 29.06 6.62
N TYR A 212 5.16 28.72 6.53
CA TYR A 212 4.06 29.48 7.13
C TYR A 212 3.73 29.05 8.56
N PHE A 213 4.09 27.82 8.95
CA PHE A 213 3.54 27.14 10.14
C PHE A 213 4.62 26.53 11.05
N TYR A 214 5.84 27.09 11.04
CA TYR A 214 6.95 26.64 11.89
C TYR A 214 7.37 25.18 11.62
N GLY A 215 7.17 24.72 10.38
CA GLY A 215 7.58 23.38 9.95
C GLY A 215 9.09 23.18 9.98
N TYR A 216 9.88 24.25 9.84
CA TYR A 216 11.33 24.17 9.92
C TYR A 216 11.82 23.89 11.35
N GLU A 217 11.31 24.58 12.36
CA GLU A 217 11.68 24.31 13.76
C GLU A 217 11.15 22.96 14.22
N ASP A 218 9.94 22.56 13.78
CA ASP A 218 9.44 21.21 14.04
C ASP A 218 10.36 20.14 13.43
N LEU A 219 10.89 20.39 12.22
CA LEU A 219 11.84 19.49 11.59
C LEU A 219 13.18 19.45 12.33
N GLU A 220 13.72 20.59 12.76
CA GLU A 220 14.95 20.66 13.57
C GLU A 220 14.79 19.96 14.93
N GLN A 221 13.60 20.06 15.53
CA GLN A 221 13.26 19.40 16.80
C GLN A 221 12.75 17.97 16.62
N ARG A 222 12.74 17.44 15.39
CA ARG A 222 12.25 16.10 15.03
C ARG A 222 10.81 15.81 15.48
N ARG A 223 9.96 16.84 15.49
CA ARG A 223 8.55 16.75 15.90
C ARG A 223 7.65 16.59 14.69
N VAL A 224 6.65 15.71 14.84
CA VAL A 224 5.57 15.55 13.88
C VAL A 224 4.32 16.21 14.45
N VAL A 225 3.94 17.34 13.86
CA VAL A 225 2.82 18.17 14.33
C VAL A 225 1.88 18.46 13.18
N PHE A 226 0.58 18.48 13.45
CA PHE A 226 -0.45 18.85 12.48
C PHE A 226 -0.46 20.36 12.21
N VAL A 227 -0.83 20.75 10.99
CA VAL A 227 -1.10 22.16 10.68
C VAL A 227 -2.41 22.58 11.33
N GLY A 228 -2.34 23.31 12.44
CA GLY A 228 -3.51 23.74 13.21
C GLY A 228 -3.95 22.69 14.23
N ASP A 229 -5.25 22.52 14.38
CA ASP A 229 -5.81 21.59 15.36
C ASP A 229 -5.79 20.14 14.85
N ALA A 230 -5.16 19.24 15.62
CA ALA A 230 -4.99 17.84 15.22
C ALA A 230 -6.32 17.09 15.05
N ASP A 231 -7.31 17.35 15.91
CA ASP A 231 -8.62 16.70 15.85
C ASP A 231 -9.37 17.10 14.56
N VAL A 232 -9.37 18.39 14.22
CA VAL A 232 -9.96 18.90 12.97
C VAL A 232 -9.25 18.27 11.76
N ARG A 233 -7.92 18.25 11.74
CA ARG A 233 -7.15 17.69 10.62
C ARG A 233 -7.35 16.18 10.48
N ILE A 234 -7.47 15.44 11.57
CA ILE A 234 -7.76 14.00 11.51
C ILE A 234 -9.17 13.74 10.97
N LYS A 235 -10.17 14.53 11.36
CA LYS A 235 -11.56 14.36 10.89
C LYS A 235 -11.76 14.65 9.41
N GLU A 236 -10.92 15.50 8.82
CA GLU A 236 -10.88 15.75 7.37
C GLU A 236 -10.44 14.51 6.58
N ASP A 237 -9.44 13.77 7.08
CA ASP A 237 -8.99 12.50 6.51
C ASP A 237 -8.37 11.62 7.59
N TYR A 238 -9.10 10.61 8.06
CA TYR A 238 -8.62 9.73 9.13
C TYR A 238 -7.35 8.97 8.73
N LEU A 239 -7.00 8.86 7.44
CA LEU A 239 -5.71 8.29 7.02
C LEU A 239 -4.51 9.08 7.57
N ARG A 240 -4.70 10.36 7.92
CA ARG A 240 -3.68 11.20 8.55
C ARG A 240 -3.18 10.64 9.88
N ILE A 241 -3.98 9.82 10.57
CA ILE A 241 -3.52 9.07 11.75
C ILE A 241 -2.33 8.16 11.37
N LEU A 242 -2.45 7.36 10.32
CA LEU A 242 -1.36 6.46 9.90
C LEU A 242 -0.19 7.25 9.32
N ARG A 243 -0.46 8.35 8.62
CA ARG A 243 0.60 9.23 8.10
C ARG A 243 1.43 9.85 9.22
N TYR A 244 0.82 10.20 10.36
CA TYR A 244 1.53 10.63 11.56
C TYR A 244 2.59 9.59 11.96
N PHE A 245 2.20 8.32 12.18
CA PHE A 245 3.14 7.26 12.55
C PHE A 245 4.22 7.02 11.48
N ARG A 246 3.84 7.01 10.20
CA ARG A 246 4.81 6.88 9.10
C ARG A 246 5.87 7.99 9.15
N PHE A 247 5.43 9.24 9.28
CA PHE A 247 6.36 10.36 9.28
C PHE A 247 7.15 10.46 10.58
N TYR A 248 6.58 10.02 11.71
CA TYR A 248 7.30 9.88 12.96
C TYR A 248 8.49 8.93 12.78
N GLY A 249 8.26 7.74 12.24
CA GLY A 249 9.33 6.80 11.89
C GLY A 249 10.34 7.34 10.87
N ARG A 250 9.97 8.33 10.06
CA ARG A 250 10.88 8.95 9.08
C ARG A 250 11.82 9.97 9.70
N ILE A 251 11.34 10.78 10.65
CA ILE A 251 12.10 11.95 11.13
C ILE A 251 12.53 11.89 12.59
N ALA A 252 11.85 11.11 13.43
CA ALA A 252 12.17 11.08 14.85
C ALA A 252 13.57 10.50 15.08
N GLU A 253 14.25 10.97 16.12
CA GLU A 253 15.52 10.37 16.59
C GLU A 253 15.29 9.33 17.69
N ARG A 254 14.12 9.37 18.32
CA ARG A 254 13.71 8.48 19.41
C ARG A 254 12.28 8.02 19.21
N PRO A 255 11.94 6.80 19.64
CA PRO A 255 10.59 6.25 19.46
C PRO A 255 9.55 6.77 20.46
N ASP A 256 9.95 7.42 21.56
CA ASP A 256 9.10 7.70 22.72
C ASP A 256 8.80 9.19 22.96
N CYS A 257 9.19 10.06 22.01
CA CYS A 257 9.03 11.51 22.10
C CYS A 257 7.77 12.00 21.36
N HIS A 258 6.64 11.31 21.52
CA HIS A 258 5.38 11.70 20.89
C HIS A 258 4.76 12.91 21.60
N ASP A 259 4.13 13.80 20.82
CA ASP A 259 3.29 14.85 21.39
C ASP A 259 2.02 14.25 22.00
N LYS A 260 1.84 14.44 23.31
CA LYS A 260 0.73 13.84 24.07
C LYS A 260 -0.64 14.31 23.58
N ALA A 261 -0.77 15.58 23.18
CA ALA A 261 -2.02 16.11 22.66
C ALA A 261 -2.38 15.48 21.32
N THR A 262 -1.39 15.30 20.44
CA THR A 262 -1.55 14.62 19.16
C THR A 262 -1.96 13.16 19.34
N LEU A 263 -1.30 12.41 20.25
CA LEU A 263 -1.70 11.02 20.55
C LEU A 263 -3.12 10.94 21.13
N ALA A 264 -3.51 11.87 22.01
CA ALA A 264 -4.86 11.93 22.54
C ALA A 264 -5.90 12.16 21.43
N ALA A 265 -5.63 13.08 20.50
CA ALA A 265 -6.49 13.34 19.34
C ALA A 265 -6.58 12.12 18.40
N ILE A 266 -5.45 11.44 18.17
CA ILE A 266 -5.40 10.19 17.39
C ILE A 266 -6.27 9.11 18.04
N LYS A 267 -6.09 8.87 19.34
CA LYS A 267 -6.85 7.86 20.07
C LYS A 267 -8.35 8.16 20.07
N ALA A 268 -8.73 9.43 20.27
CA ALA A 268 -10.14 9.85 20.25
C ALA A 268 -10.82 9.68 18.89
N ASN A 269 -10.05 9.61 17.80
CA ASN A 269 -10.55 9.49 16.43
C ASN A 269 -10.21 8.14 15.77
N SER A 270 -9.76 7.15 16.55
CA SER A 270 -9.33 5.84 16.07
C SER A 270 -10.37 5.14 15.20
N GLU A 271 -11.63 5.14 15.63
CA GLU A 271 -12.76 4.51 14.94
C GLU A 271 -13.01 5.07 13.53
N GLY A 272 -12.60 6.32 13.27
CA GLY A 272 -12.74 6.93 11.95
C GLY A 272 -11.93 6.22 10.87
N LEU A 273 -10.88 5.48 11.23
CA LEU A 273 -10.14 4.61 10.30
C LEU A 273 -11.03 3.54 9.65
N ALA A 274 -12.13 3.11 10.29
CA ALA A 274 -13.09 2.18 9.71
C ALA A 274 -13.69 2.68 8.39
N ARG A 275 -13.74 4.01 8.20
CA ARG A 275 -14.27 4.67 7.00
C ARG A 275 -13.27 4.71 5.85
N ILE A 276 -12.00 4.46 6.12
CA ILE A 276 -10.92 4.51 5.13
C ILE A 276 -10.79 3.16 4.42
N SER A 277 -10.60 3.21 3.10
CA SER A 277 -10.45 2.01 2.28
C SER A 277 -9.23 1.19 2.70
N GLY A 278 -9.35 -0.14 2.58
CA GLY A 278 -8.31 -1.09 2.98
C GLY A 278 -6.98 -0.85 2.29
N GLU A 279 -7.02 -0.54 1.00
CA GLU A 279 -5.84 -0.31 0.18
C GLU A 279 -5.04 0.90 0.65
N ARG A 280 -5.73 1.98 1.06
CA ARG A 280 -5.09 3.20 1.58
C ARG A 280 -4.44 2.95 2.94
N ILE A 281 -5.12 2.20 3.81
CA ILE A 281 -4.55 1.78 5.09
C ILE A 281 -3.33 0.90 4.85
N TRP A 282 -3.44 -0.08 3.96
CA TRP A 282 -2.35 -1.00 3.67
C TRP A 282 -1.12 -0.27 3.13
N ALA A 283 -1.31 0.67 2.20
CA ALA A 283 -0.22 1.48 1.65
C ALA A 283 0.55 2.30 2.71
N GLU A 284 -0.11 2.74 3.78
CA GLU A 284 0.56 3.41 4.90
C GLU A 284 1.21 2.41 5.87
N LEU A 285 0.50 1.33 6.24
CA LEU A 285 1.04 0.27 7.10
C LEU A 285 2.30 -0.35 6.52
N GLN A 286 2.34 -0.60 5.21
CA GLN A 286 3.53 -1.14 4.53
C GLN A 286 4.77 -0.28 4.79
N LYS A 287 4.61 1.06 4.79
CA LYS A 287 5.69 2.01 5.02
C LYS A 287 6.07 2.11 6.49
N ILE A 288 5.12 1.91 7.41
CA ILE A 288 5.35 1.92 8.85
C ILE A 288 6.14 0.68 9.28
N VAL A 289 5.71 -0.53 8.87
CA VAL A 289 6.31 -1.78 9.36
C VAL A 289 7.72 -2.06 8.83
N VAL A 290 8.09 -1.47 7.69
CA VAL A 290 9.46 -1.52 7.14
C VAL A 290 10.29 -0.28 7.49
N GLY A 291 9.68 0.73 8.11
CA GLY A 291 10.35 1.97 8.47
C GLY A 291 11.13 1.87 9.79
N ASN A 292 11.77 2.97 10.18
CA ASN A 292 12.44 3.03 11.49
C ASN A 292 11.41 3.00 12.61
N PHE A 293 11.82 2.48 13.77
CA PHE A 293 10.98 2.31 14.96
C PHE A 293 9.69 1.50 14.69
N ASN A 294 9.69 0.63 13.68
CA ASN A 294 8.53 -0.19 13.31
C ASN A 294 7.89 -0.90 14.51
N ARG A 295 8.72 -1.49 15.39
CA ARG A 295 8.28 -2.16 16.61
C ARG A 295 7.54 -1.19 17.52
N GLU A 296 8.19 -0.10 17.90
CA GLU A 296 7.66 0.87 18.86
C GLU A 296 6.41 1.57 18.32
N LEU A 297 6.38 1.89 17.03
CA LEU A 297 5.22 2.53 16.40
C LEU A 297 4.00 1.61 16.38
N ILE A 298 4.18 0.31 16.10
CA ILE A 298 3.06 -0.64 16.13
C ILE A 298 2.54 -0.84 17.56
N LEU A 299 3.43 -0.85 18.56
CA LEU A 299 3.02 -0.88 19.97
C LEU A 299 2.26 0.39 20.36
N GLU A 300 2.70 1.57 19.92
CA GLU A 300 1.99 2.82 20.20
C GLU A 300 0.65 2.90 19.46
N MET A 301 0.58 2.38 18.24
CA MET A 301 -0.68 2.22 17.52
C MET A 301 -1.65 1.27 18.25
N ASN A 302 -1.14 0.24 18.94
CA ASN A 302 -1.95 -0.61 19.81
C ASN A 302 -2.49 0.16 21.02
N ASN A 303 -1.64 0.97 21.69
CA ASN A 303 -2.04 1.82 22.82
C ASN A 303 -3.13 2.85 22.43
N CYS A 304 -3.09 3.30 21.18
CA CYS A 304 -4.09 4.17 20.57
C CYS A 304 -5.31 3.43 19.99
N GLU A 305 -5.42 2.11 20.19
CA GLU A 305 -6.55 1.28 19.75
C GLU A 305 -6.78 1.27 18.22
N LEU A 306 -5.70 1.46 17.45
CA LEU A 306 -5.78 1.58 15.99
C LEU A 306 -5.73 0.23 15.26
N LEU A 307 -5.07 -0.77 15.86
CA LEU A 307 -4.78 -2.03 15.17
C LEU A 307 -6.06 -2.78 14.76
N GLN A 308 -7.09 -2.77 15.59
CA GLN A 308 -8.37 -3.38 15.26
C GLN A 308 -9.01 -2.75 14.01
N GLN A 309 -8.93 -1.42 13.88
CA GLN A 309 -9.49 -0.69 12.74
C GLN A 309 -8.73 -0.98 11.43
N CYS A 310 -7.47 -1.39 11.55
CA CYS A 310 -6.61 -1.88 10.48
C CYS A 310 -6.85 -3.37 10.13
N GLY A 311 -7.79 -4.06 10.78
CA GLY A 311 -8.10 -5.47 10.52
C GLY A 311 -7.23 -6.47 11.26
N LEU A 312 -6.47 -6.00 12.26
CA LEU A 312 -5.72 -6.86 13.16
C LEU A 312 -6.61 -7.33 14.34
N PRO A 313 -6.19 -8.37 15.07
CA PRO A 313 -6.96 -8.88 16.20
C PRO A 313 -7.11 -7.85 17.33
N ILE A 314 -8.19 -7.95 18.11
CA ILE A 314 -8.43 -7.12 19.30
C ILE A 314 -7.29 -7.28 20.32
N HIS A 315 -6.80 -8.51 20.48
CA HIS A 315 -5.64 -8.84 21.29
C HIS A 315 -4.56 -9.39 20.36
N PRO A 316 -3.73 -8.54 19.73
CA PRO A 316 -2.69 -8.99 18.83
C PRO A 316 -1.55 -9.70 19.58
N HIS A 317 -0.82 -10.58 18.90
CA HIS A 317 0.27 -11.36 19.50
C HIS A 317 1.58 -10.53 19.58
N LEU A 318 1.59 -9.49 20.43
CA LEU A 318 2.66 -8.49 20.49
C LEU A 318 4.06 -9.10 20.73
N GLU A 319 4.20 -10.07 21.62
CA GLU A 319 5.49 -10.72 21.92
C GLU A 319 6.11 -11.39 20.68
N GLU A 320 5.29 -12.00 19.83
CA GLU A 320 5.75 -12.66 18.60
C GLU A 320 6.12 -11.64 17.53
N PHE A 321 5.35 -10.55 17.44
CA PHE A 321 5.69 -9.43 16.57
C PHE A 321 7.03 -8.81 16.98
N GLU A 322 7.25 -8.55 18.26
CA GLU A 322 8.50 -8.00 18.78
C GLU A 322 9.69 -8.93 18.52
N ARG A 323 9.53 -10.24 18.78
CA ARG A 323 10.51 -11.27 18.43
C ARG A 323 10.85 -11.20 16.94
N LEU A 324 9.83 -11.18 16.08
CA LEU A 324 10.00 -11.18 14.64
C LEU A 324 10.74 -9.92 14.14
N CYS A 325 10.44 -8.75 14.70
CA CYS A 325 11.16 -7.50 14.39
C CYS A 325 12.66 -7.58 14.72
N VAL A 326 13.05 -8.31 15.77
CA VAL A 326 14.46 -8.53 16.11
C VAL A 326 15.10 -9.55 15.18
N ASP A 327 14.42 -10.67 14.94
CA ASP A 327 14.95 -11.79 14.15
C ASP A 327 15.14 -11.42 12.68
N LEU A 328 14.23 -10.63 12.10
CA LEU A 328 14.32 -10.22 10.70
C LEU A 328 15.58 -9.42 10.40
N LYS A 329 16.12 -8.67 11.37
CA LYS A 329 17.39 -7.91 11.20
C LYS A 329 18.59 -8.80 10.86
N ARG A 330 18.51 -10.11 11.08
CA ARG A 330 19.57 -11.07 10.74
C ARG A 330 19.57 -11.46 9.27
N PHE A 331 18.52 -11.12 8.53
CA PHE A 331 18.34 -11.46 7.12
C PHE A 331 18.56 -10.23 6.26
N HIS A 332 18.95 -10.43 5.00
CA HIS A 332 19.09 -9.33 4.04
C HIS A 332 17.74 -8.67 3.72
N GLU A 333 17.74 -7.34 3.76
CA GLU A 333 16.66 -6.46 3.32
C GLU A 333 16.56 -6.38 1.79
N PRO A 334 15.40 -6.02 1.20
CA PRO A 334 14.14 -5.69 1.88
C PRO A 334 13.32 -6.93 2.30
N HIS A 335 12.52 -6.77 3.35
CA HIS A 335 11.54 -7.77 3.80
C HIS A 335 10.15 -7.45 3.26
N TYR A 336 9.34 -8.48 3.04
CA TYR A 336 7.93 -8.27 2.68
C TYR A 336 7.18 -7.64 3.87
N PRO A 337 6.47 -6.51 3.68
CA PRO A 337 5.80 -5.84 4.78
C PRO A 337 4.78 -6.72 5.51
N ILE A 338 4.08 -7.59 4.77
CA ILE A 338 3.08 -8.50 5.34
C ILE A 338 3.71 -9.47 6.36
N LEU A 339 5.00 -9.80 6.23
CA LEU A 339 5.70 -10.71 7.13
C LEU A 339 5.64 -10.21 8.58
N TYR A 340 5.85 -8.92 8.79
CA TYR A 340 5.74 -8.28 10.10
C TYR A 340 4.33 -8.42 10.69
N LEU A 341 3.29 -8.11 9.90
CA LEU A 341 1.91 -8.16 10.40
C LEU A 341 1.45 -9.58 10.73
N ILE A 342 2.01 -10.62 10.10
CA ILE A 342 1.70 -12.02 10.44
C ILE A 342 2.09 -12.33 11.89
N GLY A 343 3.15 -11.70 12.42
CA GLY A 343 3.56 -11.83 13.82
C GLY A 343 2.49 -11.37 14.82
N LEU A 344 1.56 -10.50 14.40
CA LEU A 344 0.46 -10.01 15.24
C LEU A 344 -0.77 -10.94 15.23
N LEU A 345 -0.81 -11.94 14.35
CA LEU A 345 -1.96 -12.84 14.16
C LEU A 345 -1.83 -14.09 15.02
N HIS A 346 -2.96 -14.68 15.41
CA HIS A 346 -3.07 -15.95 16.15
C HIS A 346 -3.42 -17.13 15.27
N SER A 347 -4.10 -16.91 14.13
CA SER A 347 -4.60 -17.98 13.28
C SER A 347 -4.69 -17.59 11.81
N SER A 348 -4.88 -18.60 10.95
CA SER A 348 -5.12 -18.42 9.51
C SER A 348 -6.48 -17.76 9.22
N GLU A 349 -7.48 -17.91 10.10
CA GLU A 349 -8.74 -17.17 10.00
C GLU A 349 -8.52 -15.66 10.15
N GLN A 350 -7.65 -15.26 11.09
CA GLN A 350 -7.30 -13.85 11.26
C GLN A 350 -6.51 -13.30 10.07
N ALA A 351 -5.69 -14.12 9.40
CA ALA A 351 -5.05 -13.72 8.14
C ALA A 351 -6.08 -13.43 7.02
N MET A 352 -7.17 -14.19 6.96
CA MET A 352 -8.26 -13.93 6.00
C MET A 352 -9.03 -12.66 6.36
N LYS A 353 -9.34 -12.43 7.64
CA LYS A 353 -9.97 -11.16 8.09
C LYS A 353 -9.10 -9.94 7.77
N LEU A 354 -7.78 -10.05 7.96
CA LEU A 354 -6.83 -9.01 7.57
C LEU A 354 -6.89 -8.74 6.06
N HIS A 355 -6.89 -9.79 5.23
CA HIS A 355 -7.04 -9.66 3.79
C HIS A 355 -8.38 -9.01 3.40
N GLU A 356 -9.48 -9.42 4.02
CA GLU A 356 -10.81 -8.84 3.77
C GLU A 356 -10.83 -7.33 4.06
N ARG A 357 -10.14 -6.90 5.14
CA ARG A 357 -10.06 -5.49 5.56
C ARG A 357 -9.12 -4.66 4.70
N LEU A 358 -7.93 -5.18 4.39
CA LEU A 358 -6.83 -4.44 3.76
C LEU A 358 -6.75 -4.63 2.23
N LYS A 359 -7.51 -5.58 1.67
CA LYS A 359 -7.49 -5.93 0.25
C LYS A 359 -6.08 -6.28 -0.24
N LEU A 360 -5.39 -7.11 0.54
CA LEU A 360 -4.03 -7.59 0.24
C LEU A 360 -3.97 -8.22 -1.16
N SER A 361 -2.81 -8.12 -1.80
CA SER A 361 -2.56 -8.84 -3.05
C SER A 361 -2.70 -10.36 -2.85
N ALA A 362 -2.92 -11.10 -3.95
CA ALA A 362 -3.01 -12.56 -3.89
C ALA A 362 -1.75 -13.17 -3.27
N TYR A 363 -0.57 -12.65 -3.60
CA TYR A 363 0.69 -13.09 -3.01
C TYR A 363 0.73 -12.87 -1.49
N GLU A 364 0.40 -11.66 -1.01
CA GLU A 364 0.45 -11.33 0.42
C GLU A 364 -0.57 -12.14 1.23
N ARG A 365 -1.78 -12.32 0.70
CA ARG A 365 -2.81 -13.16 1.30
C ARG A 365 -2.34 -14.61 1.44
N ASP A 366 -1.83 -15.18 0.35
CA ASP A 366 -1.42 -16.60 0.31
C ASP A 366 -0.19 -16.83 1.20
N LEU A 367 0.74 -15.87 1.26
CA LEU A 367 1.88 -15.90 2.18
C LEU A 367 1.42 -15.86 3.65
N ALA A 368 0.49 -14.96 4.00
CA ALA A 368 -0.06 -14.86 5.35
C ALA A 368 -0.78 -16.15 5.78
N LEU A 369 -1.59 -16.73 4.89
CA LEU A 369 -2.21 -18.04 5.09
C LEU A 369 -1.17 -19.14 5.31
N PHE A 370 -0.17 -19.21 4.43
CA PHE A 370 0.86 -20.24 4.49
C PHE A 370 1.62 -20.19 5.82
N ILE A 371 2.14 -19.02 6.21
CA ILE A 371 2.92 -18.90 7.45
C ILE A 371 2.04 -19.18 8.67
N THR A 372 0.83 -18.64 8.75
CA THR A 372 -0.06 -18.92 9.91
C THR A 372 -0.44 -20.39 10.04
N GLN A 373 -0.48 -21.15 8.93
CA GLN A 373 -0.70 -22.60 8.95
C GLN A 373 0.55 -23.41 9.32
N GLN A 374 1.74 -22.98 8.89
CA GLN A 374 2.98 -23.75 9.06
C GLN A 374 3.82 -23.32 10.28
N ARG A 375 3.64 -22.12 10.84
CA ARG A 375 4.54 -21.56 11.86
C ARG A 375 4.66 -22.41 13.13
N GLU A 376 3.60 -23.08 13.55
CA GLU A 376 3.62 -23.96 14.72
C GLU A 376 4.52 -25.19 14.52
N ARG A 377 4.78 -25.57 13.26
CA ARG A 377 5.66 -26.69 12.89
C ARG A 377 7.14 -26.34 12.89
N VAL A 378 7.48 -25.05 12.93
CA VAL A 378 8.86 -24.53 12.89
C VAL A 378 9.29 -23.85 14.18
N ILE A 379 8.34 -23.39 15.00
CA ILE A 379 8.63 -22.76 16.29
C ILE A 379 8.89 -23.86 17.32
N HIS A 380 10.09 -23.84 17.91
CA HIS A 380 10.41 -24.69 19.05
C HIS A 380 9.73 -24.13 20.31
N LYS A 381 8.57 -24.66 20.69
CA LYS A 381 7.91 -24.26 21.96
C LYS A 381 8.43 -25.10 23.11
N ILE A 382 9.16 -24.47 24.04
CA ILE A 382 9.30 -25.01 25.40
C ILE A 382 8.00 -24.70 26.13
N LYS A 383 7.09 -25.68 26.23
CA LYS A 383 5.84 -25.52 26.97
C LYS A 383 6.15 -25.72 28.45
N ILE A 384 6.35 -24.64 29.20
CA ILE A 384 6.38 -24.71 30.68
C ILE A 384 4.93 -24.67 31.17
N THR A 385 4.34 -25.84 31.41
CA THR A 385 3.05 -25.93 32.10
C THR A 385 3.27 -25.69 33.59
N MET A 386 2.73 -24.59 34.13
CA MET A 386 2.49 -24.46 35.58
C MET A 386 1.39 -25.45 35.96
N ILE A 387 1.76 -26.56 36.61
CA ILE A 387 0.82 -27.44 37.30
C ILE A 387 0.93 -27.12 38.80
N GLU A 388 -0.19 -26.99 39.50
CA GLU A 388 -0.31 -26.74 40.95
C GLU A 388 0.22 -27.89 41.84
N SER A 389 1.27 -28.58 41.41
CA SER A 389 1.94 -29.61 42.19
C SER A 389 3.38 -29.79 41.66
N ASN A 390 4.33 -29.23 42.40
CA ASN A 390 5.81 -29.32 42.32
C ASN A 390 6.41 -30.54 41.57
N MET A 391 6.29 -30.59 40.25
CA MET A 391 7.17 -31.37 39.36
C MET A 391 7.30 -30.65 38.02
N ASN A 392 8.42 -29.93 37.85
CA ASN A 392 8.82 -29.33 36.58
C ASN A 392 9.42 -30.40 35.67
N PHE A 393 8.63 -30.93 34.73
CA PHE A 393 9.17 -31.63 33.58
C PHE A 393 8.99 -30.76 32.32
N PRO A 394 10.07 -30.23 31.72
CA PRO A 394 9.96 -29.57 30.42
C PRO A 394 9.58 -30.62 29.38
N PHE A 395 8.32 -30.62 28.92
CA PHE A 395 7.94 -31.40 27.75
C PHE A 395 8.33 -30.61 26.50
N GLN A 396 9.40 -31.04 25.85
CA GLN A 396 9.90 -30.45 24.62
C GLN A 396 8.99 -30.87 23.47
N VAL A 397 8.16 -29.95 22.95
CA VAL A 397 7.46 -30.19 21.70
C VAL A 397 8.49 -29.96 20.60
N ASN A 398 9.01 -31.04 20.02
CA ASN A 398 9.97 -30.94 18.93
C ASN A 398 9.29 -30.30 17.70
N SER A 399 9.96 -29.30 17.13
CA SER A 399 9.65 -28.75 15.81
C SER A 399 9.52 -29.90 14.80
N GLU A 400 8.46 -29.91 13.98
CA GLU A 400 8.30 -30.92 12.91
C GLU A 400 9.36 -30.69 11.81
N TYR A 401 9.75 -29.44 11.57
CA TYR A 401 10.78 -29.09 10.60
C TYR A 401 12.09 -28.72 11.32
N VAL A 402 13.11 -29.54 11.15
CA VAL A 402 14.40 -29.42 11.88
C VAL A 402 15.57 -29.22 10.92
N CYS A 403 15.54 -29.88 9.77
CA CYS A 403 16.65 -29.91 8.83
C CYS A 403 16.26 -29.36 7.45
N LEU A 404 17.26 -29.06 6.60
CA LEU A 404 17.05 -28.53 5.26
C LEU A 404 16.07 -29.38 4.43
N ARG A 405 16.14 -30.71 4.58
CA ARG A 405 15.30 -31.67 3.86
C ARG A 405 13.80 -31.41 4.09
N ASP A 406 13.41 -31.04 5.31
CA ASP A 406 12.01 -30.81 5.65
C ASP A 406 11.44 -29.64 4.85
N TYR A 407 12.23 -28.57 4.72
CA TYR A 407 11.88 -27.39 3.93
C TYR A 407 11.95 -27.66 2.42
N GLN A 408 12.91 -28.45 1.94
CA GLN A 408 12.97 -28.89 0.54
C GLN A 408 11.73 -29.71 0.16
N LYS A 409 11.28 -30.64 1.02
CA LYS A 409 10.03 -31.39 0.83
C LYS A 409 8.81 -30.47 0.83
N LEU A 410 8.81 -29.46 1.72
CA LEU A 410 7.74 -28.47 1.75
C LEU A 410 7.65 -27.70 0.42
N CYS A 411 8.78 -27.32 -0.18
CA CYS A 411 8.83 -26.67 -1.51
C CYS A 411 8.23 -27.51 -2.65
N LEU A 412 8.04 -28.82 -2.47
CA LEU A 412 7.43 -29.71 -3.48
C LEU A 412 5.91 -29.79 -3.37
N GLN A 413 5.35 -29.30 -2.26
CA GLN A 413 3.91 -29.31 -2.05
C GLN A 413 3.22 -28.32 -3.00
N PRO A 414 2.10 -28.68 -3.64
CA PRO A 414 1.44 -27.82 -4.64
C PRO A 414 1.04 -26.42 -4.14
N TYR A 415 0.79 -26.30 -2.84
CA TYR A 415 0.37 -25.05 -2.19
C TYR A 415 1.54 -24.19 -1.67
N ALA A 416 2.76 -24.74 -1.63
CA ALA A 416 3.91 -24.12 -1.00
C ALA A 416 4.92 -23.65 -2.06
N LYS A 417 4.86 -22.36 -2.41
CA LYS A 417 5.89 -21.76 -3.27
C LYS A 417 7.21 -21.73 -2.52
N ARG A 418 8.33 -21.95 -3.22
CA ARG A 418 9.68 -21.87 -2.66
C ARG A 418 9.89 -20.58 -1.84
N ASP A 419 9.50 -19.43 -2.40
CA ASP A 419 9.59 -18.14 -1.70
C ASP A 419 8.78 -18.10 -0.40
N TYR A 420 7.64 -18.79 -0.31
CA TYR A 420 6.88 -18.89 0.95
C TYR A 420 7.64 -19.67 2.02
N VAL A 421 8.34 -20.74 1.62
CA VAL A 421 9.20 -21.52 2.51
C VAL A 421 10.40 -20.71 2.96
N GLU A 422 10.99 -19.92 2.05
CA GLU A 422 12.04 -18.95 2.39
C GLU A 422 11.55 -17.94 3.43
N GLN A 423 10.35 -17.37 3.28
CA GLN A 423 9.78 -16.46 4.28
C GLN A 423 9.45 -17.15 5.61
N LEU A 424 9.05 -18.43 5.58
CA LEU A 424 8.84 -19.22 6.80
C LEU A 424 10.15 -19.45 7.56
N LEU A 425 11.26 -19.68 6.85
CA LEU A 425 12.60 -19.77 7.46
C LEU A 425 13.03 -18.44 8.08
N LYS A 426 12.72 -17.31 7.43
CA LYS A 426 12.91 -15.97 8.03
C LYS A 426 12.09 -15.81 9.30
N TYR A 427 10.81 -16.16 9.24
CA TYR A 427 9.89 -16.10 10.38
C TYR A 427 10.38 -16.92 11.58
N ALA A 428 10.93 -18.11 11.31
CA ALA A 428 11.47 -19.02 12.32
C ALA A 428 12.92 -18.74 12.73
N ASN A 429 13.53 -17.67 12.20
CA ASN A 429 14.91 -17.27 12.48
C ASN A 429 15.96 -18.36 12.16
N LYS A 430 15.78 -19.08 11.04
CA LYS A 430 16.66 -20.17 10.61
C LYS A 430 17.60 -19.71 9.48
N LEU A 431 18.54 -18.83 9.80
CA LEU A 431 19.43 -18.17 8.81
C LEU A 431 20.26 -19.17 7.97
N GLU A 432 20.89 -20.16 8.61
CA GLU A 432 21.72 -21.14 7.90
C GLU A 432 20.90 -21.96 6.89
N LEU A 433 19.73 -22.44 7.31
CA LEU A 433 18.81 -23.19 6.44
C LEU A 433 18.23 -22.30 5.32
N TYR A 434 18.02 -21.01 5.59
CA TYR A 434 17.60 -20.04 4.59
C TYR A 434 18.63 -19.88 3.47
N GLU A 435 19.91 -19.69 3.81
CA GLU A 435 20.98 -19.57 2.81
C GLU A 435 21.18 -20.88 2.04
N GLN A 436 21.18 -22.03 2.72
CA GLN A 436 21.25 -23.34 2.06
C GLN A 436 20.07 -23.57 1.11
N LEU A 437 18.85 -23.19 1.51
CA LEU A 437 17.67 -23.31 0.64
C LEU A 437 17.77 -22.37 -0.56
N LYS A 438 18.40 -21.19 -0.44
CA LYS A 438 18.64 -20.30 -1.58
C LYS A 438 19.65 -20.87 -2.57
N GLU A 439 20.72 -21.48 -2.08
CA GLU A 439 21.73 -22.12 -2.92
C GLU A 439 21.20 -23.41 -3.59
N TRP A 440 20.22 -24.06 -2.97
CA TRP A 440 19.64 -25.28 -3.51
C TRP A 440 18.96 -25.06 -4.87
N GLN A 441 19.43 -25.79 -5.87
CA GLN A 441 18.77 -25.91 -7.17
C GLN A 441 17.78 -27.06 -7.11
N MET A 442 16.48 -26.74 -7.30
CA MET A 442 15.43 -27.74 -7.32
C MET A 442 15.72 -28.75 -8.43
N PRO A 443 16.02 -30.02 -8.10
CA PRO A 443 16.34 -30.99 -9.13
C PRO A 443 15.07 -31.30 -9.94
N SER A 444 15.24 -31.64 -11.22
CA SER A 444 14.11 -32.00 -12.09
C SER A 444 13.67 -33.44 -11.83
N LEU A 445 12.37 -33.64 -11.61
CA LEU A 445 11.81 -34.98 -11.47
C LEU A 445 12.16 -35.79 -12.74
N PRO A 446 12.81 -36.97 -12.62
CA PRO A 446 13.28 -37.72 -13.78
C PRO A 446 12.15 -38.43 -14.55
N VAL A 447 10.89 -38.23 -14.13
CA VAL A 447 9.68 -38.79 -14.75
C VAL A 447 8.74 -37.64 -15.13
N ASN A 448 8.12 -37.71 -16.31
CA ASN A 448 7.15 -36.72 -16.79
C ASN A 448 5.88 -37.39 -17.31
N GLY A 449 4.89 -36.58 -17.72
CA GLY A 449 3.60 -37.09 -18.18
C GLY A 449 3.69 -37.99 -19.42
N HIS A 450 4.71 -37.83 -20.28
CA HIS A 450 4.93 -38.72 -21.42
C HIS A 450 5.44 -40.09 -20.97
N THR A 451 6.30 -40.14 -19.95
CA THR A 451 6.80 -41.38 -19.34
C THR A 451 5.66 -42.20 -18.71
N LEU A 452 4.60 -41.55 -18.21
CA LEU A 452 3.46 -42.21 -17.59
C LEU A 452 2.37 -42.67 -18.56
N LYS A 453 2.38 -42.19 -19.81
CA LYS A 453 1.36 -42.48 -20.83
C LYS A 453 1.26 -43.98 -21.19
N PRO A 454 2.37 -44.74 -21.31
CA PRO A 454 2.31 -46.19 -21.56
C PRO A 454 1.61 -47.00 -20.46
N TYR A 455 1.51 -46.45 -19.25
CA TYR A 455 0.84 -47.09 -18.10
C TYR A 455 -0.67 -46.81 -18.06
N GLY A 456 -1.26 -46.30 -19.14
CA GLY A 456 -2.72 -46.09 -19.26
C GLY A 456 -3.27 -44.88 -18.50
N LEU A 457 -2.41 -44.04 -17.94
CA LEU A 457 -2.81 -42.84 -17.20
C LEU A 457 -3.19 -41.68 -18.13
N ALA A 458 -4.33 -41.03 -17.88
CA ALA A 458 -4.78 -39.89 -18.67
C ALA A 458 -5.38 -38.77 -17.81
N GLY A 459 -5.23 -37.53 -18.28
CA GLY A 459 -5.86 -36.35 -17.68
C GLY A 459 -5.43 -36.12 -16.23
N LYS A 460 -6.41 -35.91 -15.33
CA LYS A 460 -6.15 -35.57 -13.91
C LYS A 460 -5.35 -36.63 -13.14
N GLN A 461 -5.44 -37.90 -13.52
CA GLN A 461 -4.72 -38.99 -12.85
C GLN A 461 -3.21 -38.89 -13.02
N VAL A 462 -2.73 -38.40 -14.17
CA VAL A 462 -1.31 -38.16 -14.42
C VAL A 462 -0.75 -37.16 -13.41
N GLY A 463 -1.49 -36.08 -13.11
CA GLY A 463 -1.08 -35.07 -12.14
C GLY A 463 -0.96 -35.62 -10.72
N VAL A 464 -1.90 -36.46 -10.29
CA VAL A 464 -1.86 -37.08 -8.94
C VAL A 464 -0.69 -38.03 -8.82
N VAL A 465 -0.49 -38.93 -9.80
CA VAL A 465 0.63 -39.89 -9.78
C VAL A 465 1.99 -39.18 -9.83
N LEU A 466 2.12 -38.13 -10.65
CA LEU A 466 3.35 -37.32 -10.66
C LEU A 466 3.64 -36.65 -9.33
N ASN A 467 2.61 -36.25 -8.59
CA ASN A 467 2.77 -35.67 -7.26
C ASN A 467 3.28 -36.70 -6.25
N GLU A 468 2.67 -37.89 -6.20
CA GLU A 468 3.11 -38.97 -5.32
C GLU A 468 4.53 -39.45 -5.63
N LEU A 469 4.85 -39.64 -6.91
CA LEU A 469 6.22 -39.98 -7.33
C LEU A 469 7.22 -38.88 -6.96
N ARG A 470 6.82 -37.61 -7.02
CA ARG A 470 7.66 -36.50 -6.59
C ARG A 470 7.94 -36.52 -5.09
N LEU A 471 6.95 -36.88 -4.27
CA LEU A 471 7.13 -37.00 -2.82
C LEU A 471 8.06 -38.18 -2.48
N LEU A 472 7.87 -39.35 -3.09
CA LEU A 472 8.77 -40.50 -2.91
C LEU A 472 10.20 -40.19 -3.35
N TRP A 473 10.35 -39.47 -4.46
CA TRP A 473 11.66 -39.03 -4.93
C TRP A 473 12.32 -38.07 -3.93
N ALA A 474 11.56 -37.17 -3.32
CA ALA A 474 12.04 -36.29 -2.27
C ALA A 474 12.43 -37.02 -0.99
N ASP A 475 11.70 -38.08 -0.62
CA ASP A 475 12.04 -38.95 0.50
C ASP A 475 13.36 -39.69 0.30
N SER A 476 13.72 -39.94 -0.96
CA SER A 476 14.99 -40.56 -1.37
C SER A 476 16.17 -39.61 -1.54
N ASP A 477 16.09 -38.38 -1.03
CA ASP A 477 17.11 -37.33 -1.28
C ASP A 477 17.34 -37.04 -2.76
N PHE A 478 16.28 -37.15 -3.57
CA PHE A 478 16.33 -36.93 -5.01
C PHE A 478 17.26 -37.91 -5.76
N THR A 479 17.61 -39.05 -5.14
CA THR A 479 18.55 -40.02 -5.71
C THR A 479 17.92 -41.09 -6.60
N LEU A 480 16.62 -41.39 -6.43
CA LEU A 480 15.97 -42.44 -7.24
C LEU A 480 15.95 -42.08 -8.73
N SER A 481 16.30 -43.05 -9.56
CA SER A 481 16.24 -42.93 -11.01
C SER A 481 14.80 -42.99 -11.53
N ALA A 482 14.60 -42.65 -12.82
CA ALA A 482 13.30 -42.78 -13.46
C ALA A 482 12.74 -44.21 -13.35
N GLU A 483 13.57 -45.22 -13.58
CA GLU A 483 13.18 -46.64 -13.54
C GLU A 483 12.73 -47.06 -12.14
N GLN A 484 13.49 -46.70 -11.11
CA GLN A 484 13.18 -47.03 -9.72
C GLN A 484 11.90 -46.35 -9.23
N LEU A 485 11.60 -45.14 -9.71
CA LEU A 485 10.34 -44.47 -9.42
C LEU A 485 9.16 -45.15 -10.13
N LEU A 486 9.34 -45.58 -11.38
CA LEU A 486 8.29 -46.30 -12.12
C LEU A 486 7.97 -47.66 -11.50
N GLU A 487 8.94 -48.36 -10.90
CA GLU A 487 8.69 -49.60 -10.14
C GLU A 487 7.76 -49.41 -8.93
N LYS A 488 7.70 -48.20 -8.37
CA LYS A 488 6.80 -47.86 -7.25
C LYS A 488 5.39 -47.51 -7.70
N MET A 489 5.13 -47.37 -9.01
CA MET A 489 3.82 -47.00 -9.53
C MET A 489 2.68 -47.95 -9.16
N PRO A 490 2.83 -49.30 -9.20
CA PRO A 490 1.72 -50.20 -8.91
C PRO A 490 1.11 -49.96 -7.53
N ALA A 491 1.96 -49.75 -6.51
CA ALA A 491 1.52 -49.45 -5.15
C ALA A 491 0.76 -48.11 -5.03
N ILE A 492 1.15 -47.10 -5.83
CA ILE A 492 0.47 -45.80 -5.88
C ILE A 492 -0.89 -45.94 -6.56
N LEU A 493 -0.96 -46.72 -7.65
CA LEU A 493 -2.20 -46.95 -8.41
C LEU A 493 -3.26 -47.68 -7.57
N GLU A 494 -2.87 -48.60 -6.69
CA GLU A 494 -3.77 -49.28 -5.76
C GLU A 494 -4.39 -48.35 -4.70
N GLN A 495 -3.72 -47.25 -4.36
CA GLN A 495 -4.19 -46.28 -3.37
C GLN A 495 -5.08 -45.17 -3.96
N LEU A 496 -5.18 -45.09 -5.30
CA LEU A 496 -6.01 -44.09 -5.95
C LEU A 496 -7.50 -44.48 -5.95
N PRO A 497 -8.42 -43.59 -5.58
CA PRO A 497 -9.85 -43.87 -5.65
C PRO A 497 -10.25 -44.18 -7.10
N SER A 498 -10.89 -45.34 -7.29
CA SER A 498 -11.37 -45.79 -8.60
C SER A 498 -12.28 -44.74 -9.24
N PRO A 499 -12.20 -44.51 -10.57
CA PRO A 499 -13.02 -43.51 -11.22
C PRO A 499 -14.50 -43.85 -11.04
N ASN A 500 -15.27 -42.88 -10.53
CA ASN A 500 -16.73 -42.90 -10.57
C ASN A 500 -17.16 -43.27 -12.00
N LYS A 501 -17.66 -44.49 -12.19
CA LYS A 501 -18.35 -44.89 -13.41
C LYS A 501 -19.50 -43.91 -13.60
N LYS A 502 -19.34 -42.94 -14.50
CA LYS A 502 -20.50 -42.27 -15.09
C LYS A 502 -21.36 -43.37 -15.70
N GLN A 503 -22.47 -43.70 -15.05
CA GLN A 503 -23.58 -44.39 -15.68
C GLN A 503 -23.94 -43.54 -16.92
N ARG A 504 -23.53 -44.00 -18.10
CA ARG A 504 -24.18 -43.63 -19.34
C ARG A 504 -25.52 -44.36 -19.31
N THR A 505 -26.57 -43.61 -18.99
CA THR A 505 -27.92 -43.95 -19.43
C THR A 505 -27.94 -43.84 -20.95
N GLU A 506 -28.24 -44.99 -21.57
CA GLU A 506 -28.58 -45.30 -22.97
C GLU A 506 -27.50 -45.11 -24.04
#